data_AF-A0A5J4Q0J0-F1
#
_entry.id   AF-A0A5J4Q0J0-F1
#
_cell.length_a   1.000
_cell.length_b   1.000
_cell.length_c   1.000
_cell.angle_alpha   90.00
_cell.angle_beta   90.00
_cell.angle_gamma   90.00
#
_symmetry.space_group_name_H-M   'P 1'
#
loop_
_entity.id
_entity.type
_entity.pdbx_description
1 polymer ?
#
loop_
_entity_poly.entity_id
_entity_poly.type
_entity_poly.pdbx_seq_one_letter_code
_entity_poly.pdbx_strand_id
1 'polypeptide(L)'
;MAELDSELKVLLKHWEESILKVQTTTKYPSLIYEETSRAVGMLRDLFNPSFENIHVNDEAVYHEIKDYVTIIAPERAKIVKYYK
;
A
#
# COMPACT_ATOMS: atom_id res chain seq x y z
N MET A 1 4.40 5.94 16.75
CA MET A 1 4.46 4.54 17.22
C MET A 1 3.27 3.72 16.73
N ALA A 2 2.04 4.25 16.75
CA ALA A 2 0.86 3.53 16.26
C ALA A 2 0.86 3.30 14.73
N GLU A 3 1.34 4.26 13.93
CA GLU A 3 1.41 4.16 12.46
C GLU A 3 2.27 2.97 12.00
N LEU A 4 3.51 2.88 12.49
CA LEU A 4 4.44 1.79 12.17
C LEU A 4 3.91 0.41 12.60
N ASP A 5 3.23 0.34 13.75
CA ASP A 5 2.62 -0.90 14.24
C ASP A 5 1.44 -1.35 13.36
N SER A 6 0.62 -0.41 12.89
CA SER A 6 -0.48 -0.67 11.95
C SER A 6 0.04 -1.20 10.62
N GLU A 7 1.05 -0.54 10.05
CA GLU A 7 1.67 -0.97 8.80
C GLU A 7 2.32 -2.35 8.94
N LEU A 8 3.07 -2.59 10.02
CA LEU A 8 3.68 -3.88 10.28
C LEU A 8 2.65 -5.02 10.34
N LYS A 9 1.50 -4.78 10.98
CA LYS A 9 0.41 -5.76 11.04
C LYS A 9 -0.17 -6.08 9.65
N VAL A 10 -0.31 -5.09 8.79
CA VAL A 10 -0.77 -5.30 7.41
C VAL A 10 0.26 -6.12 6.62
N LEU A 11 1.55 -5.81 6.75
CA LEU A 11 2.61 -6.56 6.10
C LEU A 11 2.68 -8.01 6.57
N LEU A 12 2.56 -8.25 7.87
CA LEU A 12 2.52 -9.60 8.44
C LEU A 12 1.32 -10.40 7.94
N LYS A 13 0.14 -9.78 7.86
CA LYS A 13 -1.05 -10.42 7.31
C LYS A 13 -0.85 -10.83 5.85
N HIS A 14 -0.33 -9.94 5.00
CA HIS A 14 -0.04 -10.28 3.60
C HIS A 14 0.98 -11.40 3.46
N TRP A 15 1.99 -11.43 4.35
CA TRP A 15 2.96 -12.52 4.41
C TRP A 15 2.29 -13.85 4.75
N GLU A 16 1.50 -13.90 5.81
CA GLU A 16 0.77 -15.12 6.23
C GLU A 16 -0.16 -15.64 5.14
N GLU A 17 -0.91 -14.75 4.49
CA GLU A 17 -1.79 -15.09 3.36
C GLU A 17 -1.00 -15.64 2.16
N SER A 18 0.16 -15.04 1.87
CA SER A 18 1.03 -15.49 0.77
C SER A 18 1.58 -16.90 1.05
N ILE A 19 2.07 -17.15 2.27
CA ILE A 19 2.56 -18.49 2.67
C ILE A 19 1.46 -19.54 2.62
N LEU A 20 0.27 -19.21 3.13
CA LEU A 20 -0.88 -20.11 3.06
C LEU A 20 -1.24 -20.45 1.61
N LYS A 21 -1.19 -19.46 0.72
CA LYS A 21 -1.47 -19.65 -0.71
C LYS A 21 -0.42 -20.52 -1.39
N VAL A 22 0.87 -20.37 -1.05
CA VAL A 22 1.93 -21.29 -1.53
C VAL A 22 1.62 -22.73 -1.14
N GLN A 23 1.22 -22.95 0.12
CA GLN A 23 0.98 -24.30 0.66
C GLN A 23 -0.27 -24.97 0.10
N THR A 24 -1.29 -24.19 -0.26
CA THR A 24 -2.61 -24.70 -0.67
C THR A 24 -2.80 -24.77 -2.19
N THR A 25 -1.91 -24.16 -2.97
CA THR A 25 -2.01 -24.14 -4.43
C THR A 25 -1.75 -25.52 -5.03
N THR A 26 -2.70 -26.02 -5.83
CA THR A 26 -2.62 -27.35 -6.47
C THR A 26 -2.49 -27.28 -8.00
N LYS A 27 -2.74 -26.11 -8.60
CA LYS A 27 -2.63 -25.88 -10.06
C LYS A 27 -1.44 -24.97 -10.34
N TYR A 28 -0.69 -25.28 -11.40
CA TYR A 28 0.55 -24.58 -11.76
C TYR A 28 0.59 -24.21 -13.25
N PRO A 29 1.16 -23.06 -13.63
CA PRO A 29 1.68 -21.99 -12.76
C PRO A 29 0.55 -21.15 -12.13
N SER A 30 0.78 -20.63 -10.91
CA SER A 30 -0.18 -19.77 -10.20
C SER A 30 0.50 -18.54 -9.63
N LEU A 31 -0.17 -17.39 -9.73
CA LEU A 31 0.26 -16.15 -9.07
C LEU A 31 0.01 -16.28 -7.56
N ILE A 32 1.09 -16.30 -6.78
CA ILE A 32 1.02 -16.33 -5.31
C ILE A 32 0.86 -14.92 -4.77
N TYR A 33 1.81 -14.05 -5.09
CA TYR A 33 1.88 -12.66 -4.65
C TYR A 33 2.26 -11.78 -5.84
N GLU A 34 1.68 -10.59 -5.89
CA GLU A 34 2.03 -9.54 -6.82
C GLU A 34 2.38 -8.29 -6.01
N GLU A 35 3.49 -7.65 -6.36
CA GLU A 35 3.90 -6.38 -5.75
C GLU A 35 2.84 -5.31 -6.05
N THR A 36 2.60 -4.43 -5.09
CA THR A 36 1.74 -3.26 -5.30
C THR A 36 2.24 -2.38 -6.44
N SER A 37 1.38 -1.50 -6.95
CA SER A 37 1.76 -0.57 -8.03
C SER A 37 3.02 0.23 -7.66
N ARG A 38 3.80 0.64 -8.68
CA ARG A 38 5.06 1.37 -8.47
C ARG A 38 4.85 2.62 -7.62
N ALA A 39 3.71 3.30 -7.76
CA ALA A 39 3.38 4.48 -6.99
C ALA A 39 3.22 4.17 -5.49
N VAL A 40 2.54 3.08 -5.15
CA VAL A 40 2.41 2.61 -3.77
C VAL A 40 3.76 2.16 -3.22
N GLY A 41 4.55 1.42 -4.00
CA GLY A 41 5.91 1.02 -3.62
C GLY A 41 6.82 2.22 -3.33
N MET A 42 6.78 3.26 -4.16
CA MET A 42 7.51 4.51 -3.92
C MET A 42 7.09 5.19 -2.62
N LEU A 43 5.79 5.19 -2.29
CA LEU A 43 5.32 5.77 -1.03
C LEU A 43 5.76 4.94 0.18
N ARG A 44 5.69 3.61 0.11
CA ARG A 44 6.24 2.76 1.17
C ARG A 44 7.70 3.11 1.50
N ASP A 45 8.49 3.36 0.46
CA ASP A 45 9.93 3.57 0.62
C ASP A 45 10.29 5.02 1.02
N LEU A 46 9.48 6.02 0.63
CA LEU A 46 9.82 7.45 0.76
C LEU A 46 8.93 8.24 1.73
N PHE A 47 7.73 7.75 2.03
CA PHE A 47 6.73 8.51 2.78
C PHE A 47 7.22 8.82 4.20
N ASN A 48 7.10 10.08 4.58
CA ASN A 48 7.50 10.55 5.90
C ASN A 48 6.76 11.84 6.29
N PRO A 49 6.87 12.30 7.55
CA PRO A 49 6.16 13.48 8.04
C PRO A 49 6.39 14.79 7.26
N SER A 50 7.46 14.93 6.46
CA SER A 50 7.72 16.16 5.68
C SER A 50 6.81 16.35 4.46
N PHE A 51 6.09 15.31 4.02
CA PHE A 51 5.18 15.41 2.87
C PHE A 51 3.97 16.29 3.16
N GLU A 52 3.88 17.47 2.56
CA GLU A 52 2.71 18.34 2.78
C GLU A 52 1.56 18.10 1.79
N ASN A 53 1.89 17.71 0.55
CA ASN A 53 0.93 17.48 -0.52
C ASN A 53 1.44 16.39 -1.46
N ILE A 54 0.53 15.51 -1.90
CA ILE A 54 0.77 14.50 -2.94
C ILE A 54 -0.24 14.76 -4.05
N HIS A 55 0.24 15.23 -5.21
CA HIS A 55 -0.61 15.53 -6.36
C HIS A 55 -0.57 14.38 -7.36
N VAL A 56 -1.75 13.88 -7.72
CA VAL A 56 -1.90 12.72 -8.62
C VAL A 56 -2.83 13.09 -9.75
N ASN A 57 -2.40 12.88 -11.00
CA ASN A 57 -3.16 13.26 -12.19
C ASN A 57 -3.95 12.11 -12.85
N ASP A 58 -3.77 10.90 -12.36
CA ASP A 58 -4.54 9.73 -12.75
C ASP A 58 -5.53 9.35 -11.64
N GLU A 59 -6.78 9.07 -12.00
CA GLU A 59 -7.85 8.79 -11.03
C GLU A 59 -7.65 7.44 -10.34
N ALA A 60 -7.25 6.40 -11.07
CA ALA A 60 -7.01 5.07 -10.48
C ALA A 60 -5.82 5.12 -9.51
N VAL A 61 -4.72 5.74 -9.92
CA VAL A 61 -3.53 5.91 -9.07
C VAL A 61 -3.83 6.81 -7.87
N TYR A 62 -4.70 7.81 -8.00
CA TYR A 62 -5.13 8.65 -6.88
C TYR A 62 -5.81 7.81 -5.78
N HIS A 63 -6.71 6.91 -6.18
CA HIS A 63 -7.39 6.03 -5.24
C HIS A 63 -6.41 5.06 -4.58
N GLU A 64 -5.53 4.41 -5.34
CA GLU A 64 -4.50 3.51 -4.79
C GLU A 64 -3.61 4.22 -3.75
N ILE A 65 -3.10 5.40 -4.10
CA ILE A 65 -2.24 6.20 -3.20
C ILE A 65 -3.01 6.61 -1.95
N LYS A 66 -4.25 7.09 -2.11
CA LYS A 66 -5.05 7.56 -0.98
C LYS A 66 -5.40 6.42 -0.03
N ASP A 67 -5.75 5.25 -0.55
CA ASP A 67 -6.05 4.08 0.23
C ASP A 67 -4.81 3.63 1.01
N TYR A 68 -3.64 3.58 0.35
CA TYR A 68 -2.39 3.25 1.01
C TYR A 68 -2.03 4.25 2.12
N VAL A 69 -2.06 5.56 1.85
CA VAL A 69 -1.79 6.59 2.87
C VAL A 69 -2.80 6.50 4.03
N THR A 70 -4.05 6.13 3.76
CA THR A 70 -5.06 5.94 4.81
C THR A 70 -4.72 4.77 5.73
N ILE A 71 -4.11 3.71 5.21
CA ILE A 71 -3.69 2.54 5.99
C ILE A 71 -2.51 2.89 6.92
N ILE A 72 -1.52 3.59 6.39
CA ILE A 72 -0.26 3.85 7.12
C ILE A 72 -0.32 5.12 7.98
N ALA A 73 -1.09 6.14 7.57
CA ALA A 73 -1.20 7.46 8.20
C ALA A 73 -2.60 8.07 7.95
N PRO A 74 -3.67 7.52 8.57
CA PRO A 74 -5.06 7.88 8.30
C PRO A 74 -5.35 9.38 8.46
N GLU A 75 -4.72 10.05 9.43
CA GLU A 75 -4.83 11.49 9.65
C GLU A 75 -4.27 12.33 8.50
N ARG A 76 -3.42 11.74 7.65
CA ARG A 76 -2.75 12.39 6.52
C ARG A 76 -3.38 12.07 5.17
N ALA A 77 -4.43 11.26 5.09
CA ALA A 77 -5.11 10.93 3.84
C ALA A 77 -5.55 12.17 3.02
N LYS A 78 -5.77 13.32 3.69
CA LYS A 78 -6.16 14.60 3.07
C LYS A 78 -5.05 15.29 2.28
N ILE A 79 -3.78 14.90 2.46
CA ILE A 79 -2.67 15.48 1.69
C ILE A 79 -2.62 14.95 0.25
N VAL A 80 -3.28 13.81 -0.01
CA VAL A 80 -3.41 13.24 -1.35
C VAL A 80 -4.52 13.98 -2.09
N LYS A 81 -4.14 14.64 -3.19
CA LYS A 81 -5.01 15.51 -3.98
C LYS A 81 -5.00 15.07 -5.42
N TYR A 82 -6.19 14.86 -5.95
CA TYR A 82 -6.36 14.65 -7.38
C TYR A 82 -6.15 15.99 -8.12
N TYR A 83 -5.32 15.98 -9.15
CA TYR A 83 -4.97 17.12 -9.98
C TYR A 83 -5.50 16.88 -11.39
N LYS A 84 -6.24 17.83 -11.95
CA LYS A 84 -6.74 17.79 -13.33
C LYS A 84 -6.05 18.84 -14.18
#